data_AF-A0A812TB02-F1
#
_entry.id   AF-A0A812TB02-F1
#
_cell.length_a   1.000
_cell.length_b   1.000
_cell.length_c   1.000
_cell.angle_alpha   90.00
_cell.angle_beta   90.00
_cell.angle_gamma   90.00
#
_symmetry.space_group_name_H-M   'P 1'
#
loop_
_entity.id
_entity.type
_entity.pdbx_description
1 polymer ?
#
loop_
_entity_poly.entity_id
_entity_poly.type
_entity_poly.pdbx_seq_one_letter_code
_entity_poly.pdbx_strand_id
1 'polypeptide(L)'
;MPCLSPDGKIILESAGTVASNPDGNGGLYPALQRSGCLGRLQSLGVKSLHVFSVDNPLCRPADPCFVGYCLARSADCGNKCVWKASPEEKVGVVAKKGGRPSVVEYSELDDARKNQLDGTGRLAFGASSSAA
;
A
#
# COMPACT_ATOMS: atom_id res chain seq x y z
N MET A 1 9.25 -12.66 9.81
CA MET A 1 8.27 -13.40 10.62
C MET A 1 8.40 -14.89 10.32
N PRO A 2 8.36 -15.77 11.33
CA PRO A 2 8.39 -17.22 11.12
C PRO A 2 7.19 -17.68 10.28
N CYS A 3 7.42 -18.61 9.35
CA CYS A 3 6.35 -19.28 8.63
C CYS A 3 5.64 -20.26 9.57
N LEU A 4 4.31 -20.27 9.54
CA LEU A 4 3.48 -21.14 10.38
C LEU A 4 2.73 -22.14 9.52
N SER A 5 2.61 -23.38 10.01
CA SER A 5 1.68 -24.37 9.48
C SER A 5 0.23 -23.97 9.82
N PRO A 6 -0.78 -24.58 9.16
CA PRO A 6 -2.19 -24.29 9.46
C PRO A 6 -2.61 -24.52 10.93
N ASP A 7 -1.91 -25.40 11.65
CA ASP A 7 -2.08 -25.64 13.10
C ASP A 7 -1.21 -24.72 13.99
N GLY A 8 -0.56 -23.71 13.41
CA GLY A 8 0.16 -22.66 14.14
C GLY A 8 1.58 -23.03 14.58
N LYS A 9 2.14 -24.14 14.09
CA LYS A 9 3.52 -24.54 14.42
C LYS A 9 4.53 -23.84 13.52
N ILE A 10 5.70 -23.51 14.08
CA ILE A 10 6.80 -22.95 13.30
C ILE A 10 7.31 -24.00 12.31
N ILE A 11 7.42 -23.59 11.05
CA ILE A 11 7.98 -24.41 9.98
C ILE A 11 9.50 -24.28 9.99
N LEU A 12 10.20 -25.40 9.87
CA LEU A 12 11.65 -25.43 9.64
C LEU A 12 11.93 -25.48 8.13
N GLU A 13 12.87 -24.65 7.67
CA GLU A 13 13.39 -24.72 6.30
C GLU A 13 14.36 -25.90 6.15
N SER A 14 15.18 -26.12 7.17
CA SER A 14 16.13 -27.24 7.28
C SER A 14 16.38 -27.56 8.75
N ALA A 15 17.12 -28.64 9.03
CA ALA A 15 17.51 -28.98 10.40
C ALA A 15 18.25 -27.80 11.06
N GLY A 16 17.68 -27.24 12.12
CA GLY A 16 18.25 -26.09 12.84
C GLY A 16 17.92 -24.70 12.27
N THR A 17 17.18 -24.61 11.16
CA THR A 17 16.85 -23.32 10.51
C THR A 17 15.35 -23.11 10.42
N VAL A 18 14.86 -22.00 11.00
CA VAL A 18 13.44 -21.62 10.94
C VAL A 18 13.12 -20.98 9.59
N ALA A 19 12.09 -21.47 8.91
CA ALA A 19 11.58 -20.82 7.72
C ALA A 19 10.97 -19.46 8.09
N SER A 20 11.35 -18.41 7.38
CA SER A 20 10.87 -17.06 7.64
C SER A 20 10.58 -16.29 6.36
N ASN A 21 9.66 -15.34 6.44
CA ASN A 21 9.32 -14.42 5.36
C ASN A 21 9.33 -12.97 5.88
N PRO A 22 9.51 -11.96 5.01
CA PRO A 22 9.30 -10.56 5.38
C PRO A 22 7.89 -10.34 5.92
N ASP A 23 7.74 -9.39 6.84
CA ASP A 23 6.48 -9.11 7.56
C ASP A 23 5.47 -8.30 6.71
N GLY A 24 5.65 -8.29 5.38
CA GLY A 24 4.95 -7.41 4.45
C GLY A 24 5.45 -5.97 4.45
N ASN A 25 4.96 -5.16 3.50
CA ASN A 25 5.29 -3.74 3.36
C ASN A 25 4.85 -2.89 4.59
N GLY A 26 3.81 -3.31 5.29
CA GLY A 26 3.38 -2.74 6.58
C GLY A 26 4.45 -2.84 7.69
N GLY A 27 5.46 -3.70 7.53
CA GLY A 27 6.63 -3.76 8.41
C GLY A 27 7.47 -2.48 8.42
N LEU A 28 7.23 -1.53 7.50
CA LEU A 28 7.90 -0.24 7.43
C LEU A 28 7.82 0.54 8.75
N TYR A 29 6.64 0.64 9.37
CA TYR A 29 6.44 1.49 10.56
C TYR A 29 7.31 1.07 11.73
N PRO A 30 7.27 -0.21 12.20
CA PRO A 30 8.13 -0.62 13.29
C PRO A 30 9.61 -0.69 12.87
N ALA A 31 9.92 -0.90 11.58
CA ALA A 31 11.30 -0.85 11.09
C ALA A 31 11.91 0.57 11.20
N LEU A 32 11.15 1.62 10.87
CA LEU A 32 11.59 3.01 11.01
C LEU A 32 11.94 3.37 12.45
N GLN A 33 11.18 2.86 13.41
CA GLN A 33 11.45 3.06 14.82
C GLN A 33 12.70 2.28 15.27
N ARG A 34 12.75 0.96 15.03
CA ARG A 34 13.84 0.09 15.49
C ARG A 34 15.20 0.44 14.88
N SER A 35 15.22 0.91 13.64
CA SER A 35 16.45 1.32 12.94
C SER A 35 16.99 2.68 13.40
N GLY A 36 16.23 3.44 14.18
CA GLY A 36 16.55 4.84 14.51
C GLY A 36 16.34 5.82 13.35
N CYS A 37 15.90 5.35 12.17
CA CYS A 37 15.63 6.19 11.01
C CYS A 37 14.56 7.24 11.31
N LEU A 38 13.54 6.92 12.12
CA LEU A 38 12.53 7.89 12.51
C LEU A 38 13.15 9.11 13.23
N GLY A 39 14.04 8.86 14.20
CA GLY A 39 14.75 9.92 14.92
C GLY A 39 15.68 10.73 14.01
N ARG A 40 16.34 10.07 13.06
CA ARG A 40 17.18 10.74 12.04
C ARG A 40 16.36 11.63 11.11
N LEU A 41 15.20 11.17 10.65
CA LEU A 41 14.30 11.97 9.81
C LEU A 41 13.82 13.22 10.56
N GLN A 42 13.50 13.06 11.85
CA GLN A 42 13.12 14.18 12.72
C GLN A 42 14.25 15.19 12.91
N SER A 43 15.48 14.73 13.19
CA SER A 43 16.62 15.64 13.38
C SER A 43 17.02 16.40 12.11
N LEU A 44 16.77 15.82 10.95
CA LEU A 44 16.93 16.47 9.64
C LEU A 44 15.77 17.41 9.28
N GLY A 45 14.74 17.50 10.11
CA GLY A 45 13.58 18.35 9.88
C GLY A 45 12.68 17.90 8.72
N VAL A 46 12.75 16.62 8.32
CA VAL A 46 11.94 16.07 7.22
C VAL A 46 10.45 16.20 7.55
N LYS A 47 9.68 16.76 6.61
CA LYS A 47 8.24 17.03 6.76
C LYS A 47 7.33 16.05 6.01
N SER A 48 7.86 15.37 5.00
CA SER A 48 7.08 14.47 4.16
C SER A 48 7.93 13.30 3.70
N LEU A 49 7.31 12.13 3.63
CA LEU A 49 7.90 10.91 3.08
C LEU A 49 7.13 10.51 1.83
N HIS A 50 7.82 10.32 0.71
CA HIS A 50 7.27 9.70 -0.47
C HIS A 50 7.67 8.23 -0.47
N VAL A 51 6.72 7.34 -0.18
CA VAL A 51 6.91 5.89 -0.13
C VAL A 51 6.38 5.29 -1.44
N PHE A 52 7.16 4.42 -2.07
CA PHE A 52 6.82 3.78 -3.34
C PHE A 52 7.46 2.39 -3.45
N SER A 53 6.91 1.55 -4.33
CA SER A 53 7.44 0.22 -4.64
C SER A 53 8.65 0.33 -5.59
N VAL A 54 9.68 -0.48 -5.35
CA VAL A 54 10.89 -0.51 -6.18
C VAL A 54 10.62 -1.07 -7.58
N ASP A 55 9.55 -1.86 -7.73
CA ASP A 55 9.22 -2.58 -8.97
C ASP A 55 8.57 -1.69 -10.04
N ASN A 56 8.30 -0.42 -9.74
CA ASN A 56 7.74 0.53 -10.70
C ASN A 56 8.85 1.34 -11.39
N PRO A 57 9.28 0.97 -12.61
CA PRO A 57 10.33 1.69 -13.34
C PRO A 57 9.91 3.10 -13.79
N LEU A 58 8.61 3.37 -13.81
CA LEU A 58 8.05 4.68 -14.16
C LEU A 58 7.80 5.55 -12.93
N CYS A 59 8.13 5.05 -11.74
CA CYS A 59 8.01 5.83 -10.52
C CYS A 59 8.81 7.12 -10.65
N ARG A 60 8.28 8.20 -10.08
CA ARG A 60 8.95 9.50 -9.99
C ARG A 60 9.33 9.73 -8.53
N PRO A 61 10.53 9.30 -8.08
CA PRO A 61 10.98 9.56 -6.71
C PRO A 61 10.87 11.04 -6.38
N ALA A 62 10.33 11.33 -5.19
CA ALA A 62 10.09 12.70 -4.72
C ALA A 62 9.30 13.61 -5.70
N ASP A 63 8.31 13.07 -6.44
CA ASP A 63 7.46 13.85 -7.35
C ASP A 63 6.89 15.13 -6.70
N PRO A 64 7.36 16.34 -7.11
CA PRO A 64 6.98 17.58 -6.48
C PRO A 64 5.50 17.94 -6.71
N CYS A 65 4.90 17.49 -7.82
CA CYS A 65 3.48 17.73 -8.07
C CYS A 65 2.62 16.98 -7.06
N PHE A 66 2.97 15.73 -6.77
CA PHE A 66 2.23 14.92 -5.80
C PHE A 66 2.45 15.41 -4.36
N VAL A 67 3.70 15.66 -3.97
CA VAL A 67 4.01 16.18 -2.63
C VAL A 67 3.35 17.55 -2.42
N GLY A 68 3.48 18.46 -3.40
CA GLY A 68 2.85 19.78 -3.36
C GLY A 68 1.32 19.71 -3.28
N TYR A 69 0.69 18.79 -4.03
CA TYR A 69 -0.76 18.55 -3.96
C TYR A 69 -1.23 18.14 -2.55
N CYS A 70 -0.47 17.26 -1.88
CA CYS A 70 -0.77 16.83 -0.51
C CYS A 70 -0.58 17.97 0.49
N LEU A 71 0.52 18.73 0.38
CA LEU A 71 0.80 19.89 1.23
C LEU A 71 -0.27 20.98 1.09
N ALA A 72 -0.67 21.30 -0.14
CA ALA A 72 -1.70 22.31 -0.42
C ALA A 72 -3.09 21.93 0.15
N ARG A 73 -3.34 20.64 0.38
CA ARG A 73 -4.57 20.13 1.02
C ARG A 73 -4.43 19.91 2.52
N SER A 74 -3.26 20.21 3.09
CA SER A 74 -2.93 19.85 4.48
C SER A 74 -3.22 18.38 4.76
N ALA A 75 -2.89 17.50 3.81
CA ALA A 75 -3.17 16.07 3.91
C ALA A 75 -2.05 15.36 4.70
N ASP A 76 -2.45 14.60 5.73
CA ASP A 76 -1.52 13.76 6.50
C ASP A 76 -1.04 12.54 5.71
N CYS A 77 -1.86 12.08 4.75
CA CYS A 77 -1.56 10.95 3.88
C CYS A 77 -2.21 11.16 2.50
N GLY A 78 -1.48 10.79 1.45
CA GLY A 78 -1.98 10.77 0.08
C GLY A 78 -1.61 9.45 -0.59
N ASN A 79 -2.48 8.95 -1.47
CA ASN A 79 -2.18 7.79 -2.31
C ASN A 79 -2.22 8.18 -3.78
N LYS A 80 -1.15 7.87 -4.52
CA LYS A 80 -1.13 8.04 -5.97
C LYS A 80 -1.82 6.85 -6.61
N CYS A 81 -2.80 7.14 -7.46
CA CYS A 81 -3.62 6.13 -8.09
C CYS A 81 -3.57 6.27 -9.61
N VAL A 82 -3.77 5.15 -10.29
CA VAL A 82 -4.16 5.13 -11.70
C VAL A 82 -5.57 4.56 -11.79
N TRP A 83 -6.26 4.80 -12.90
CA TRP A 83 -7.57 4.18 -13.09
C TRP A 83 -7.37 2.78 -13.66
N LYS A 84 -8.07 1.79 -13.09
CA LYS A 84 -8.11 0.43 -13.62
C LYS A 84 -8.53 0.43 -15.08
N ALA A 85 -7.88 -0.40 -15.88
CA ALA A 85 -8.23 -0.56 -17.29
C ALA A 85 -9.48 -1.42 -17.47
N SER A 86 -9.71 -2.39 -16.57
CA SER A 86 -10.89 -3.27 -16.61
C SER A 86 -11.27 -3.78 -15.21
N PRO A 87 -12.51 -4.27 -15.02
CA PRO A 87 -12.94 -4.90 -13.75
C PRO A 87 -12.03 -6.03 -13.25
N GLU A 88 -11.45 -6.80 -14.17
CA GLU A 88 -10.70 -8.04 -13.93
C GLU A 88 -9.26 -7.82 -13.45
N GLU A 89 -8.75 -6.59 -13.56
CA GLU A 89 -7.41 -6.25 -13.10
C GLU A 89 -7.29 -6.49 -11.58
N LYS A 90 -6.33 -7.36 -11.21
CA LYS A 90 -6.13 -7.87 -9.83
C LYS A 90 -5.29 -6.90 -9.00
N VAL A 91 -5.84 -5.72 -8.78
CA VAL A 91 -5.21 -4.64 -8.01
C VAL A 91 -6.14 -4.13 -6.92
N GLY A 92 -5.56 -3.75 -5.78
CA GLY A 92 -6.30 -3.09 -4.71
C GLY A 92 -6.79 -1.70 -5.14
N VAL A 93 -7.99 -1.34 -4.68
CA VAL A 93 -8.63 -0.06 -5.01
C VAL A 93 -8.76 0.81 -3.77
N VAL A 94 -8.57 2.12 -3.93
CA VAL A 94 -8.81 3.09 -2.87
C VAL A 94 -10.31 3.34 -2.74
N ALA A 95 -10.86 3.06 -1.57
CA ALA A 95 -12.26 3.23 -1.25
C ALA A 95 -12.47 3.61 0.21
N LYS A 96 -13.73 3.79 0.63
CA LYS A 96 -14.09 3.91 2.05
C LYS A 96 -14.67 2.60 2.56
N LYS A 97 -14.01 1.97 3.54
CA LYS A 97 -14.52 0.79 4.26
C LYS A 97 -14.98 1.24 5.64
N GLY A 98 -16.28 1.12 5.93
CA GLY A 98 -16.85 1.65 7.19
C GLY A 98 -16.67 3.17 7.35
N GLY A 99 -16.73 3.92 6.25
CA GLY A 99 -16.55 5.38 6.24
C GLY A 99 -15.10 5.88 6.31
N ARG A 100 -14.13 4.98 6.51
CA ARG A 100 -12.70 5.32 6.61
C ARG A 100 -11.96 5.03 5.30
N PRO A 101 -11.01 5.88 4.86
CA PRO A 101 -10.16 5.59 3.72
C PRO A 101 -9.43 4.26 3.90
N SER A 102 -9.40 3.43 2.86
CA SER A 102 -8.76 2.11 2.87
C SER A 102 -8.39 1.69 1.45
N VAL A 103 -7.41 0.80 1.33
CA VAL A 103 -7.23 0.00 0.12
C VAL A 103 -8.02 -1.29 0.32
N VAL A 104 -8.95 -1.57 -0.59
CA VAL A 104 -9.73 -2.81 -0.63
C VAL A 104 -9.08 -3.73 -1.65
N GLU A 105 -8.62 -4.89 -1.21
CA GLU A 105 -8.01 -5.87 -2.10
C GLU A 105 -9.01 -6.41 -3.12
N TYR A 106 -8.51 -6.78 -4.30
CA TYR A 106 -9.35 -7.28 -5.39
C TYR A 106 -10.14 -8.55 -5.00
N SER A 107 -9.61 -9.34 -4.07
CA SER A 107 -10.23 -10.55 -3.53
C SER A 107 -11.38 -10.25 -2.57
N GLU A 108 -11.45 -9.03 -2.02
CA GLU A 108 -12.53 -8.58 -1.13
C GLU A 108 -13.70 -7.92 -1.87
N LEU A 109 -13.56 -7.64 -3.17
CA LEU A 109 -14.62 -7.09 -4.00
C LEU A 109 -15.48 -8.21 -4.61
N ASP A 110 -16.80 -8.11 -4.42
CA ASP A 110 -17.77 -8.93 -5.14
C ASP A 110 -17.93 -8.47 -6.60
N ASP A 111 -18.50 -9.34 -7.44
CA ASP A 111 -18.60 -9.08 -8.88
C ASP A 111 -19.52 -7.91 -9.22
N ALA A 112 -20.52 -7.63 -8.38
CA ALA A 112 -21.39 -6.46 -8.54
C ALA A 112 -20.57 -5.16 -8.39
N ARG A 113 -19.74 -5.05 -7.35
CA ARG A 113 -18.89 -3.88 -7.12
C ARG A 113 -17.76 -3.77 -8.12
N LYS A 114 -17.16 -4.89 -8.55
CA LYS A 114 -16.11 -4.89 -9.59
C LYS A 114 -16.60 -4.28 -10.90
N ASN A 115 -17.84 -4.57 -11.28
CA ASN A 115 -18.45 -4.12 -12.54
C ASN A 115 -19.27 -2.83 -12.40
N GLN A 116 -19.37 -2.26 -11.19
CA GLN A 116 -20.19 -1.08 -10.95
C GLN A 116 -19.62 0.12 -11.70
N LEU A 117 -20.48 0.80 -12.47
CA LEU A 117 -20.16 2.05 -13.13
C LEU A 117 -20.70 3.25 -12.35
N ASP A 118 -20.01 4.38 -12.44
CA ASP A 118 -20.47 5.68 -11.97
C ASP A 118 -21.32 6.41 -13.02
N GLY A 119 -21.82 7.60 -12.68
CA GLY A 119 -22.63 8.41 -13.59
C GLY A 119 -21.91 8.90 -14.86
N THR A 120 -20.60 8.68 -14.96
CA THR A 120 -19.78 9.00 -16.14
C THR A 120 -19.50 7.78 -17.01
N GLY A 121 -19.99 6.59 -16.61
CA GLY A 121 -19.72 5.33 -17.30
C GLY A 121 -18.35 4.73 -17.00
N ARG A 122 -17.64 5.22 -15.97
CA ARG A 122 -16.35 4.67 -15.50
C ARG A 122 -16.57 3.73 -14.33
N LEU A 123 -15.62 2.83 -14.07
CA LEU A 123 -15.66 1.96 -12.89
C LEU A 123 -15.74 2.78 -11.60
N ALA A 124 -16.81 2.62 -10.83
CA ALA A 124 -17.00 3.32 -9.55
C ALA A 124 -15.88 2.97 -8.54
N PHE A 125 -15.36 1.75 -8.61
CA PHE A 125 -14.19 1.27 -7.87
C PHE A 125 -12.97 1.13 -8.79
N GLY A 126 -12.62 2.23 -9.48
CA GLY A 126 -11.54 2.24 -10.48
C GLY A 126 -10.20 2.78 -9.99
N ALA A 127 -10.13 3.49 -8.86
CA ALA A 127 -8.88 4.09 -8.38
C ALA A 127 -7.93 3.03 -7.79
N SER A 128 -7.03 2.47 -8.61
CA SER A 128 -6.07 1.46 -8.17
C SER A 128 -4.83 2.07 -7.55
N SER A 129 -4.34 1.46 -6.47
CA SER A 129 -3.10 1.87 -5.81
C SER A 129 -1.91 1.52 -6.69
N SER A 130 -1.01 2.47 -6.96
CA SER A 130 0.22 2.22 -7.73
C SER A 130 1.37 1.62 -6.90
N ALA A 131 1.13 1.40 -5.60
CA ALA A 131 2.06 0.77 -4.69
C ALA A 131 1.57 -0.66 -4.41
N ALA A 132 1.88 -1.57 -5.34
CA ALA A 132 1.89 -3.00 -5.09
C ALA A 132 3.35 -3.46 -5.00
#